data_AF-A0A6L7VX26-F1
#
_entry.id   AF-A0A6L7VX26-F1
#
_cell.length_a   1.000
_cell.length_b   1.000
_cell.length_c   1.000
_cell.angle_alpha   90.00
_cell.angle_beta   90.00
_cell.angle_gamma   90.00
#
_symmetry.space_group_name_H-M   'P 1'
#
loop_
_entity.id
_entity.type
_entity.pdbx_description
1 polymer ?
#
loop_
_entity_poly.entity_id
_entity_poly.type
_entity_poly.pdbx_seq_one_letter_code
_entity_poly.pdbx_strand_id
1 'polypeptide(L)'
;MRYLFNSVFGVFSARRLLALILLALMSGCSSVYVLPRVELTDHLKNFVVMKTSKTDFGANESRIIALSREFYRHYEDEFDLLVFMAHNPYRFMDQWEVGRRGTMNLVRNAEVGTGSSIVDVGGIFGSENRLRGVISLIHPDRIFTESMLLHEIMHLWYTDLEVIPTTMYSHWGFSSVGGQLGGFQQADIRSLGDGKYSAGNFAPQRAKTSVPYSPLEMYLAGWIPPEEVPDIWVAEDGSWLMRERSGGRPQHQTDAEGDRIFTASQISTWSIEKIIGKLGPRTPNFEQSQKEFRIAFVLVTDGEEPVKEEYLDATNLFIEEFTKKGPISTWFRNTSRDSLLNFWEATRGIATLDLGDLRSFRR
;
A
#
# COMPACT_ATOMS: atom_id res chain seq x y z
N MET A 1 34.54 9.98 15.52
CA MET A 1 34.29 9.61 14.11
C MET A 1 32.83 9.19 13.99
N ARG A 2 32.01 10.07 13.40
CA ARG A 2 30.57 9.88 13.17
C ARG A 2 30.37 8.84 12.06
N TYR A 3 29.63 7.76 12.33
CA TYR A 3 29.10 6.89 11.29
C TYR A 3 27.66 7.33 10.98
N LEU A 4 27.52 8.05 9.87
CA LEU A 4 26.24 8.39 9.24
C LEU A 4 25.74 7.14 8.48
N PHE A 5 24.80 6.40 9.06
CA PHE A 5 23.96 5.47 8.30
C PHE A 5 22.74 6.24 7.81
N ASN A 6 22.89 6.94 6.68
CA ASN A 6 21.74 7.38 5.91
C ASN A 6 21.18 6.16 5.17
N SER A 7 20.06 5.67 5.66
CA SER A 7 19.24 4.69 4.99
C SER A 7 18.69 5.28 3.69
N VAL A 8 19.25 4.84 2.55
CA VAL A 8 18.74 5.16 1.21
C VAL A 8 17.47 4.32 0.99
N PHE A 9 16.37 4.74 1.59
CA PHE A 9 15.02 4.27 1.24
C PHE A 9 14.38 5.38 0.43
N GLY A 10 14.28 5.19 -0.88
CA GLY A 10 13.56 6.08 -1.76
C GLY A 10 12.53 5.29 -2.52
N VAL A 11 11.26 5.70 -2.40
CA VAL A 11 10.32 5.56 -3.50
C VAL A 11 10.97 6.24 -4.71
N PHE A 12 11.03 5.51 -5.82
CA PHE A 12 11.75 5.94 -7.00
C PHE A 12 10.98 7.09 -7.65
N SER A 13 11.52 8.30 -7.59
CA SER A 13 10.92 9.43 -8.29
C SER A 13 10.88 9.17 -9.80
N ALA A 14 9.86 9.69 -10.48
CA ALA A 14 9.70 9.66 -11.94
C ALA A 14 10.96 10.15 -12.71
N ARG A 15 11.84 10.93 -12.06
CA ARG A 15 13.13 11.36 -12.62
C ARG A 15 14.16 10.22 -12.74
N ARG A 16 14.14 9.23 -11.82
CA ARG A 16 14.96 8.02 -11.96
C ARG A 16 14.38 7.06 -13.00
N LEU A 17 13.05 7.01 -13.13
CA LEU A 17 12.35 6.25 -14.18
C LEU A 17 12.80 6.67 -15.58
N LEU A 18 12.85 7.99 -15.85
CA LEU A 18 13.33 8.52 -17.13
C LEU A 18 14.81 8.19 -17.39
N ALA A 19 15.66 8.26 -16.35
CA ALA A 19 17.10 7.98 -16.46
C ALA A 19 17.41 6.49 -16.66
N LEU A 20 16.69 5.58 -16.00
CA LEU A 20 16.80 4.13 -16.19
C LEU A 20 16.26 3.69 -17.57
N ILE A 21 15.17 4.31 -18.05
CA ILE A 21 14.62 4.06 -19.38
C ILE A 21 15.56 4.57 -20.48
N LEU A 22 16.17 5.75 -20.32
CA LEU A 22 17.20 6.25 -21.25
C LEU A 22 18.44 5.34 -21.27
N LEU A 23 18.87 4.78 -20.13
CA LEU A 23 19.99 3.84 -20.08
C LEU A 23 19.64 2.48 -20.72
N ALA A 24 18.42 1.99 -20.54
CA ALA A 24 17.94 0.74 -21.14
C ALA A 24 17.74 0.86 -22.66
N LEU A 25 17.24 2.01 -23.15
CA LEU A 25 17.09 2.30 -24.57
C LEU A 25 18.44 2.55 -25.26
N MET A 26 19.42 3.14 -24.57
CA MET A 26 20.76 3.39 -25.13
C MET A 26 21.70 2.18 -25.10
N SER A 27 21.42 1.15 -24.29
CA SER A 27 22.28 -0.04 -24.17
C SER A 27 21.89 -1.18 -25.12
N GLY A 28 20.82 -1.04 -25.93
CA GLY A 28 20.39 -2.08 -26.87
C GLY A 28 20.03 -3.42 -26.21
N CYS A 29 19.89 -3.45 -24.89
CA CYS A 29 19.65 -4.65 -24.11
C CYS A 29 18.15 -4.78 -23.88
N SER A 30 17.42 -5.12 -24.94
CA SER A 30 16.04 -5.58 -24.84
C SER A 30 16.02 -7.00 -24.29
N SER A 31 16.32 -7.18 -22.99
CA SER A 31 15.88 -8.40 -22.31
C SER A 31 14.37 -8.30 -22.11
N VAL A 32 13.63 -8.59 -23.17
CA VAL A 32 12.21 -8.91 -23.08
C VAL A 32 12.15 -10.15 -22.18
N TYR A 33 11.75 -9.96 -20.91
CA TYR A 33 11.43 -11.08 -20.04
C TYR A 33 10.21 -11.78 -20.64
N VAL A 34 10.48 -12.78 -21.47
CA VAL A 34 9.45 -13.71 -21.94
C VAL A 34 9.12 -14.58 -20.74
N LEU A 35 8.05 -14.23 -20.04
CA LEU A 35 7.55 -15.05 -18.94
C LEU A 35 7.22 -16.45 -19.49
N PRO A 36 7.72 -17.53 -18.86
CA PRO A 36 7.37 -18.87 -19.29
C PRO A 36 5.87 -19.12 -19.06
N ARG A 37 5.16 -19.43 -20.15
CA ARG A 37 3.80 -20.00 -20.25
C ARG A 37 2.87 -19.71 -19.05
N VAL A 38 2.15 -18.61 -19.13
CA VAL A 38 1.01 -18.35 -18.23
C VAL A 38 -0.12 -19.32 -18.58
N GLU A 39 -0.41 -20.23 -17.66
CA GLU A 39 -1.63 -21.02 -17.65
C GLU A 39 -2.64 -20.33 -16.75
N LEU A 40 -3.71 -19.80 -17.34
CA LEU A 40 -4.84 -19.21 -16.62
C LEU A 40 -5.83 -20.33 -16.26
N THR A 41 -6.22 -20.42 -14.99
CA THR A 41 -7.30 -21.31 -14.57
C THR A 41 -8.65 -20.61 -14.78
N ASP A 42 -9.39 -21.04 -15.81
CA ASP A 42 -10.62 -20.38 -16.30
C ASP A 42 -11.88 -20.63 -15.44
N HIS A 43 -11.74 -21.27 -14.28
CA HIS A 43 -12.89 -21.69 -13.46
C HIS A 43 -13.25 -20.72 -12.34
N LEU A 44 -12.40 -19.72 -12.08
CA LEU A 44 -12.55 -18.83 -10.94
C LEU A 44 -13.15 -17.49 -11.39
N LYS A 45 -14.30 -17.13 -10.80
CA LYS A 45 -15.03 -15.90 -11.12
C LYS A 45 -14.29 -14.63 -10.67
N ASN A 46 -13.56 -14.74 -9.55
CA ASN A 46 -13.11 -13.60 -8.75
C ASN A 46 -11.61 -13.31 -8.88
N PHE A 47 -10.81 -14.26 -9.36
CA PHE A 47 -9.37 -14.09 -9.58
C PHE A 47 -8.86 -15.08 -10.61
N VAL A 48 -7.64 -14.86 -11.09
CA VAL A 48 -6.95 -15.81 -11.99
C VAL A 48 -5.73 -16.38 -11.30
N VAL A 49 -5.40 -17.64 -11.59
CA VAL A 49 -4.08 -18.17 -11.25
C VAL A 49 -3.14 -17.93 -12.42
N MET A 50 -1.98 -17.33 -12.15
CA MET A 50 -0.92 -17.10 -13.11
C MET A 50 0.31 -17.89 -12.69
N LYS A 51 0.74 -18.82 -13.55
CA LYS A 51 2.01 -19.54 -13.36
C LYS A 51 3.17 -18.71 -13.92
N THR A 52 4.23 -18.57 -13.14
CA THR A 52 5.47 -17.87 -13.53
C THR A 52 6.69 -18.58 -12.95
N SER A 53 7.91 -18.21 -13.32
CA SER A 53 9.10 -18.79 -12.67
C SER A 53 9.38 -18.15 -11.30
N LYS A 54 10.09 -18.84 -10.41
CA LYS A 54 10.44 -18.34 -9.06
C LYS A 54 11.15 -17.00 -9.06
N THR A 55 11.87 -16.68 -10.13
CA THR A 55 12.63 -15.42 -10.26
C THR A 55 11.79 -14.27 -10.82
N ASP A 56 10.50 -14.47 -11.08
CA ASP A 56 9.70 -13.53 -11.88
C ASP A 56 8.55 -12.89 -11.08
N PHE A 57 8.45 -13.15 -9.77
CA PHE A 57 7.60 -12.39 -8.85
C PHE A 57 8.43 -11.77 -7.73
N GLY A 58 8.00 -10.64 -7.19
CA GLY A 58 8.70 -9.90 -6.15
C GLY A 58 8.32 -8.42 -6.18
N ALA A 59 8.97 -7.60 -5.35
CA ALA A 59 8.74 -6.16 -5.32
C ALA A 59 9.41 -5.40 -6.49
N ASN A 60 10.10 -6.13 -7.36
CA ASN A 60 10.83 -5.56 -8.49
C ASN A 60 9.85 -5.08 -9.57
N GLU A 61 9.92 -3.79 -9.89
CA GLU A 61 9.05 -3.11 -10.85
C GLU A 61 9.03 -3.79 -12.23
N SER A 62 10.18 -4.23 -12.75
CA SER A 62 10.25 -4.87 -14.07
C SER A 62 9.48 -6.20 -14.13
N ARG A 63 9.47 -6.95 -13.02
CA ARG A 63 8.68 -8.19 -12.88
C ARG A 63 7.19 -7.89 -12.86
N ILE A 64 6.78 -6.88 -12.08
CA ILE A 64 5.37 -6.46 -12.00
C ILE A 64 4.85 -5.93 -13.34
N ILE A 65 5.67 -5.17 -14.08
CA ILE A 65 5.34 -4.73 -15.43
C ILE A 65 5.10 -5.94 -16.35
N ALA A 66 5.99 -6.94 -16.33
CA ALA A 66 5.85 -8.12 -17.18
C ALA A 66 4.55 -8.89 -16.88
N LEU A 67 4.22 -9.09 -15.60
CA LEU A 67 2.99 -9.76 -15.16
C LEU A 67 1.73 -8.97 -15.55
N SER A 68 1.76 -7.65 -15.38
CA SER A 68 0.65 -6.77 -15.77
C SER A 68 0.40 -6.83 -17.28
N ARG A 69 1.46 -6.75 -18.09
CA ARG A 69 1.34 -6.86 -19.54
C ARG A 69 0.75 -8.19 -19.94
N GLU A 70 1.20 -9.27 -19.32
CA GLU A 70 0.69 -10.60 -19.60
C GLU A 70 -0.80 -10.73 -19.24
N PHE A 71 -1.24 -10.17 -18.11
CA PHE A 71 -2.66 -10.07 -17.79
C PHE A 71 -3.46 -9.36 -18.91
N TYR A 72 -3.04 -8.17 -19.35
CA TYR A 72 -3.77 -7.40 -20.37
C TYR A 72 -3.71 -8.00 -21.80
N ARG A 73 -2.88 -9.02 -22.05
CA ARG A 73 -2.98 -9.81 -23.29
C ARG A 73 -4.26 -10.64 -23.37
N HIS A 74 -4.83 -11.00 -22.22
CA HIS A 74 -5.99 -11.90 -22.12
C HIS A 74 -7.25 -11.20 -21.62
N TYR A 75 -7.11 -10.01 -21.01
CA TYR A 75 -8.22 -9.26 -20.43
C TYR A 75 -8.36 -7.85 -21.04
N GLU A 76 -9.58 -7.34 -21.04
CA GLU A 76 -9.90 -5.98 -21.47
C GLU A 76 -9.32 -4.92 -20.51
N ASP A 77 -9.10 -3.71 -21.04
CA ASP A 77 -8.52 -2.57 -20.30
C ASP A 77 -9.54 -1.89 -19.39
N GLU A 78 -10.06 -2.66 -18.43
CA GLU A 78 -11.28 -2.31 -17.68
C GLU A 78 -11.04 -2.15 -16.17
N PHE A 79 -9.81 -2.24 -15.70
CA PHE A 79 -9.45 -2.27 -14.27
C PHE A 79 -8.70 -1.02 -13.84
N ASP A 80 -9.12 -0.43 -12.72
CA ASP A 80 -8.41 0.67 -12.05
C ASP A 80 -7.23 0.15 -11.22
N LEU A 81 -7.34 -1.07 -10.68
CA LEU A 81 -6.34 -1.72 -9.84
C LEU A 81 -6.09 -3.16 -10.26
N LEU A 82 -4.83 -3.58 -10.28
CA LEU A 82 -4.42 -4.98 -10.46
C LEU A 82 -3.63 -5.45 -9.24
N VAL A 83 -4.04 -6.55 -8.62
CA VAL A 83 -3.42 -7.09 -7.40
C VAL A 83 -2.81 -8.45 -7.68
N PHE A 84 -1.49 -8.54 -7.59
CA PHE A 84 -0.76 -9.80 -7.62
C PHE A 84 -0.51 -10.31 -6.21
N MET A 85 -0.84 -11.57 -5.95
CA MET A 85 -0.64 -12.25 -4.67
C MET A 85 0.27 -13.46 -4.88
N ALA A 86 1.38 -13.57 -4.17
CA ALA A 86 2.15 -14.83 -4.21
C ALA A 86 1.31 -15.98 -3.62
N HIS A 87 1.43 -17.20 -4.11
CA HIS A 87 0.93 -18.39 -3.43
C HIS A 87 1.89 -18.88 -2.33
N ASN A 88 3.21 -18.72 -2.53
CA ASN A 88 4.24 -19.13 -1.57
C ASN A 88 5.39 -18.09 -1.51
N PRO A 89 5.42 -17.19 -0.50
CA PRO A 89 6.38 -16.09 -0.40
C PRO A 89 7.81 -16.59 -0.46
N TYR A 90 8.08 -17.62 0.35
CA TYR A 90 9.43 -18.11 0.64
C TYR A 90 10.14 -18.71 -0.57
N ARG A 91 9.41 -18.96 -1.67
CA ARG A 91 9.95 -19.44 -2.94
C ARG A 91 10.29 -18.33 -3.93
N PHE A 92 9.77 -17.12 -3.73
CA PHE A 92 10.05 -15.95 -4.57
C PHE A 92 11.09 -15.00 -3.96
N MET A 93 11.53 -15.26 -2.72
CA MET A 93 12.37 -14.34 -1.96
C MET A 93 13.86 -14.43 -2.30
N ASP A 94 14.45 -13.30 -2.68
CA ASP A 94 15.86 -13.02 -2.41
C ASP A 94 15.99 -12.53 -0.95
N GLN A 95 17.15 -12.74 -0.33
CA GLN A 95 17.48 -12.40 1.07
C GLN A 95 17.25 -10.91 1.44
N TRP A 96 17.02 -10.05 0.44
CA TRP A 96 16.76 -8.62 0.56
C TRP A 96 15.26 -8.24 0.70
N GLU A 97 14.32 -9.17 0.49
CA GLU A 97 12.86 -8.89 0.50
C GLU A 97 12.14 -9.29 1.81
N VAL A 98 12.86 -9.81 2.81
CA VAL A 98 12.34 -10.43 4.05
C VAL A 98 11.46 -9.52 4.92
N GLY A 99 11.45 -8.20 4.68
CA GLY A 99 10.61 -7.24 5.42
C GLY A 99 9.44 -6.61 4.64
N ARG A 100 9.34 -6.83 3.33
CA ARG A 100 8.37 -6.15 2.47
C ARG A 100 7.11 -7.01 2.31
N ARG A 101 5.96 -6.51 2.74
CA ARG A 101 4.69 -7.26 2.76
C ARG A 101 3.80 -6.97 1.56
N GLY A 102 3.77 -5.70 1.16
CA GLY A 102 3.03 -5.20 0.01
C GLY A 102 3.86 -4.14 -0.70
N THR A 103 3.44 -3.77 -1.91
CA THR A 103 3.93 -2.59 -2.63
C THR A 103 2.87 -2.12 -3.59
N MET A 104 2.61 -0.82 -3.58
CA MET A 104 1.91 -0.11 -4.64
C MET A 104 2.89 0.44 -5.68
N ASN A 105 2.63 0.14 -6.96
CA ASN A 105 3.24 0.81 -8.09
C ASN A 105 2.20 1.75 -8.70
N LEU A 106 2.41 3.06 -8.60
CA LEU A 106 1.54 4.07 -9.19
C LEU A 106 1.74 4.07 -10.71
N VAL A 107 0.68 3.78 -11.46
CA VAL A 107 0.70 3.67 -12.93
C VAL A 107 0.14 4.93 -13.58
N ARG A 108 -0.98 5.42 -13.06
CA ARG A 108 -1.66 6.61 -13.58
C ARG A 108 -2.23 7.43 -12.44
N ASN A 109 -1.86 8.70 -12.43
CA ASN A 109 -2.40 9.71 -11.55
C ASN A 109 -2.38 11.08 -12.23
N ALA A 110 -3.54 11.73 -12.29
CA ALA A 110 -3.68 13.11 -12.73
C ALA A 110 -4.19 14.03 -11.60
N GLU A 111 -4.36 13.49 -10.40
CA GLU A 111 -4.90 14.21 -9.25
C GLU A 111 -3.84 15.12 -8.65
N VAL A 112 -4.25 16.35 -8.32
CA VAL A 112 -3.40 17.35 -7.66
C VAL A 112 -3.90 17.61 -6.24
N GLY A 113 -3.03 18.16 -5.38
CA GLY A 113 -3.34 18.36 -3.97
C GLY A 113 -3.25 17.10 -3.11
N THR A 114 -2.65 16.02 -3.64
CA THR A 114 -2.56 14.70 -2.98
C THR A 114 -1.19 14.42 -2.35
N GLY A 115 -0.13 15.10 -2.80
CA GLY A 115 1.24 14.73 -2.42
C GLY A 115 1.82 13.58 -3.26
N SER A 116 1.08 13.08 -4.26
CA SER A 116 1.54 12.09 -5.24
C SER A 116 2.05 12.75 -6.52
N SER A 117 2.94 12.07 -7.25
CA SER A 117 3.34 12.51 -8.59
C SER A 117 2.19 12.45 -9.58
N ILE A 118 2.15 13.41 -10.52
CA ILE A 118 1.39 13.27 -11.76
C ILE A 118 2.17 12.32 -12.67
N VAL A 119 1.54 11.23 -13.10
CA VAL A 119 2.17 10.16 -13.88
C VAL A 119 1.16 9.52 -14.82
N ASP A 120 1.62 9.15 -16.01
CA ASP A 120 0.91 8.23 -16.90
C ASP A 120 1.92 7.32 -17.59
N VAL A 121 2.01 6.09 -17.10
CA VAL A 121 2.88 5.04 -17.65
C VAL A 121 2.06 3.80 -18.02
N GLY A 122 0.75 3.94 -18.22
CA GLY A 122 -0.16 2.81 -18.43
C GLY A 122 0.23 1.88 -19.57
N GLY A 123 0.67 2.43 -20.71
CA GLY A 123 1.11 1.63 -21.86
C GLY A 123 2.32 0.71 -21.58
N ILE A 124 3.16 1.06 -20.60
CA ILE A 124 4.24 0.17 -20.14
C ILE A 124 3.65 -1.07 -19.47
N PHE A 125 2.61 -0.90 -18.65
CA PHE A 125 1.91 -1.95 -17.92
C PHE A 125 0.88 -2.72 -18.75
N GLY A 126 0.64 -2.31 -20.01
CA GLY A 126 -0.33 -2.94 -20.91
C GLY A 126 -1.75 -2.38 -20.82
N SER A 127 -1.95 -1.28 -20.09
CA SER A 127 -3.24 -0.59 -19.93
C SER A 127 -3.15 0.83 -20.48
N GLU A 128 -3.63 1.02 -21.70
CA GLU A 128 -3.52 2.31 -22.38
C GLU A 128 -4.36 3.40 -21.69
N ASN A 129 -5.46 3.06 -21.01
CA ASN A 129 -6.45 4.06 -20.60
C ASN A 129 -6.78 4.07 -19.10
N ARG A 130 -6.76 2.94 -18.42
CA ARG A 130 -7.51 2.83 -17.15
C ARG A 130 -6.69 2.57 -15.89
N LEU A 131 -5.70 1.71 -15.95
CA LEU A 131 -4.97 1.23 -14.77
C LEU A 131 -4.34 2.41 -14.00
N ARG A 132 -4.73 2.55 -12.73
CA ARG A 132 -4.19 3.55 -11.80
C ARG A 132 -3.03 3.01 -10.99
N GLY A 133 -3.08 1.75 -10.59
CA GLY A 133 -2.02 1.16 -9.77
C GLY A 133 -1.96 -0.36 -9.81
N VAL A 134 -0.76 -0.89 -9.59
CA VAL A 134 -0.50 -2.33 -9.47
C VAL A 134 0.07 -2.65 -8.11
N ILE A 135 -0.60 -3.54 -7.39
CA ILE A 135 -0.25 -3.96 -6.04
C ILE A 135 0.39 -5.34 -6.08
N SER A 136 1.51 -5.52 -5.41
CA SER A 136 2.12 -6.84 -5.18
C SER A 136 2.11 -7.19 -3.71
N LEU A 137 1.39 -8.26 -3.34
CA LEU A 137 1.35 -8.82 -1.98
C LEU A 137 2.24 -10.05 -1.93
N ILE A 138 3.40 -9.91 -1.28
CA ILE A 138 4.48 -10.90 -1.34
C ILE A 138 4.29 -11.97 -0.26
N HIS A 139 3.63 -11.65 0.87
CA HIS A 139 3.38 -12.57 1.99
C HIS A 139 1.90 -12.99 2.12
N PRO A 140 1.43 -13.96 1.32
CA PRO A 140 0.04 -14.43 1.32
C PRO A 140 -0.49 -15.04 2.60
N ASP A 141 0.35 -15.72 3.38
CA ASP A 141 0.01 -16.26 4.69
C ASP A 141 -0.51 -15.17 5.63
N ARG A 142 -0.17 -13.91 5.34
CA ARG A 142 -0.64 -12.72 6.03
C ARG A 142 -1.73 -11.95 5.29
N ILE A 143 -2.05 -12.26 4.03
CA ILE A 143 -3.17 -11.62 3.31
C ILE A 143 -4.48 -11.87 4.07
N PHE A 144 -4.68 -13.09 4.57
CA PHE A 144 -5.90 -13.48 5.28
C PHE A 144 -6.01 -12.96 6.72
N THR A 145 -4.93 -12.43 7.29
CA THR A 145 -4.85 -12.15 8.74
C THR A 145 -4.37 -10.75 9.08
N GLU A 146 -3.60 -10.12 8.19
CA GLU A 146 -2.94 -8.82 8.38
C GLU A 146 -2.95 -8.01 7.06
N SER A 147 -3.94 -8.22 6.18
CA SER A 147 -4.04 -7.61 4.84
C SER A 147 -3.59 -6.15 4.75
N MET A 148 -2.37 -5.96 4.26
CA MET A 148 -1.79 -4.66 3.90
C MET A 148 -2.52 -4.00 2.71
N LEU A 149 -3.55 -4.63 2.14
CA LEU A 149 -4.14 -4.16 0.89
C LEU A 149 -4.77 -2.77 1.03
N LEU A 150 -5.43 -2.45 2.14
CA LEU A 150 -5.93 -1.09 2.41
C LEU A 150 -4.79 -0.05 2.46
N HIS A 151 -3.68 -0.43 3.09
CA HIS A 151 -2.46 0.38 3.16
C HIS A 151 -1.87 0.63 1.78
N GLU A 152 -1.70 -0.43 0.98
CA GLU A 152 -1.18 -0.29 -0.38
C GLU A 152 -2.12 0.51 -1.28
N ILE A 153 -3.45 0.36 -1.15
CA ILE A 153 -4.42 1.17 -1.90
C ILE A 153 -4.27 2.67 -1.55
N MET A 154 -3.98 3.01 -0.29
CA MET A 154 -3.82 4.41 0.11
C MET A 154 -2.69 5.14 -0.62
N HIS A 155 -1.67 4.39 -1.04
CA HIS A 155 -0.58 4.94 -1.84
C HIS A 155 -1.03 5.45 -3.23
N LEU A 156 -2.26 5.18 -3.70
CA LEU A 156 -2.81 5.90 -4.86
C LEU A 156 -2.79 7.42 -4.65
N TRP A 157 -3.07 7.88 -3.43
CA TRP A 157 -3.23 9.31 -3.11
C TRP A 157 -2.11 9.88 -2.25
N TYR A 158 -1.15 9.08 -1.78
CA TYR A 158 0.01 9.63 -1.07
C TYR A 158 1.26 8.75 -1.26
N THR A 159 2.18 9.20 -2.11
CA THR A 159 3.38 8.43 -2.49
C THR A 159 4.70 9.18 -2.46
N ASP A 160 4.76 10.48 -2.77
CA ASP A 160 6.05 11.06 -3.17
C ASP A 160 6.52 12.27 -2.38
N LEU A 161 5.59 13.05 -1.82
CA LEU A 161 5.93 14.31 -1.16
C LEU A 161 5.91 14.16 0.35
N GLU A 162 7.04 14.49 0.98
CA GLU A 162 7.13 14.64 2.43
C GLU A 162 6.40 15.91 2.86
N VAL A 163 5.08 15.77 3.05
CA VAL A 163 4.24 16.87 3.55
C VAL A 163 4.38 16.98 5.05
N ILE A 164 4.39 15.83 5.71
CA ILE A 164 4.59 15.67 7.14
C ILE A 164 5.96 15.02 7.35
N PRO A 165 6.80 15.54 8.27
CA PRO A 165 8.09 14.95 8.61
C PRO A 165 7.96 13.45 8.89
N THR A 166 8.75 12.64 8.19
CA THR A 166 8.69 11.18 8.34
C THR A 166 10.06 10.54 8.19
N THR A 167 10.30 9.46 8.93
CA THR A 167 11.50 8.64 8.77
C THR A 167 11.38 7.64 7.62
N MET A 168 10.19 7.53 7.02
CA MET A 168 9.90 6.69 5.87
C MET A 168 8.97 7.43 4.91
N TYR A 169 9.46 7.72 3.70
CA TYR A 169 8.68 8.40 2.66
C TYR A 169 7.35 7.70 2.42
N SER A 170 6.34 8.48 1.98
CA SER A 170 4.98 8.01 1.71
C SER A 170 4.18 7.60 2.95
N HIS A 171 4.64 7.92 4.16
CA HIS A 171 3.96 7.55 5.41
C HIS A 171 3.76 8.76 6.32
N TRP A 172 2.87 8.62 7.30
CA TRP A 172 2.49 9.71 8.19
C TRP A 172 3.50 10.00 9.31
N GLY A 173 4.49 9.12 9.51
CA GLY A 173 5.60 9.38 10.40
C GLY A 173 5.14 9.59 11.84
N PHE A 174 5.77 10.56 12.51
CA PHE A 174 5.44 10.93 13.89
C PHE A 174 4.28 11.93 13.90
N SER A 175 3.11 11.51 13.45
CA SER A 175 1.90 12.34 13.48
C SER A 175 0.65 11.59 13.91
N SER A 176 -0.36 12.37 14.30
CA SER A 176 -1.65 11.86 14.74
C SER A 176 -2.62 11.57 13.60
N VAL A 177 -2.14 11.44 12.36
CA VAL A 177 -3.00 11.05 11.23
C VAL A 177 -3.63 9.68 11.52
N GLY A 178 -2.85 8.76 12.07
CA GLY A 178 -3.36 7.50 12.65
C GLY A 178 -4.19 6.66 11.69
N GLY A 179 -3.90 6.77 10.39
CA GLY A 179 -4.64 6.13 9.31
C GLY A 179 -3.90 4.92 8.76
N GLN A 180 -4.26 4.50 7.55
CA GLN A 180 -3.68 3.35 6.87
C GLN A 180 -2.16 3.47 6.66
N LEU A 181 -1.62 4.65 6.40
CA LEU A 181 -0.17 4.87 6.22
C LEU A 181 0.59 5.14 7.54
N GLY A 182 -0.03 4.81 8.67
CA GLY A 182 0.60 4.85 9.99
C GLY A 182 0.32 6.14 10.78
N GLY A 183 1.21 6.42 11.74
CA GLY A 183 1.01 7.44 12.75
C GLY A 183 0.43 6.86 14.04
N PHE A 184 0.00 7.74 14.93
CA PHE A 184 -0.65 7.39 16.21
C PHE A 184 -2.05 7.99 16.29
N GLN A 185 -2.87 7.49 17.21
CA GLN A 185 -4.13 8.16 17.54
C GLN A 185 -3.86 9.32 18.50
N GLN A 186 -4.47 10.48 18.26
CA GLN A 186 -4.26 11.66 19.10
C GLN A 186 -4.63 11.41 20.57
N ALA A 187 -5.61 10.54 20.84
CA ALA A 187 -6.01 10.16 22.20
C ALA A 187 -4.96 9.30 22.94
N ASP A 188 -4.03 8.69 22.20
CA ASP A 188 -3.07 7.72 22.75
C ASP A 188 -1.71 8.33 23.09
N ILE A 189 -1.44 9.58 22.67
CA ILE A 189 -0.16 10.24 22.94
C ILE A 189 -0.08 10.78 24.37
N ARG A 190 1.08 10.59 25.01
CA ARG A 190 1.39 11.04 26.36
C ARG A 190 2.74 11.76 26.37
N SER A 191 2.82 12.89 27.07
CA SER A 191 4.11 13.53 27.37
C SER A 191 4.73 12.85 28.58
N LEU A 192 6.01 12.51 28.47
CA LEU A 192 6.82 11.93 29.55
C LEU A 192 7.78 12.98 30.17
N GLY A 193 7.68 14.24 29.74
CA GLY A 193 8.62 15.30 30.09
C GLY A 193 9.90 15.27 29.24
N ASP A 194 10.71 16.34 29.33
CA ASP A 194 12.02 16.46 28.67
C ASP A 194 12.03 16.14 27.16
N GLY A 195 10.98 16.54 26.44
CA GLY A 195 10.82 16.30 24.99
C GLY A 195 10.60 14.83 24.62
N LYS A 196 10.21 13.98 25.58
CA LYS A 196 9.87 12.58 25.37
C LYS A 196 8.37 12.37 25.39
N TYR A 197 7.92 11.48 24.52
CA TYR A 197 6.52 11.11 24.35
C TYR A 197 6.40 9.60 24.17
N SER A 198 5.26 9.06 24.57
CA SER A 198 4.83 7.71 24.18
C SER A 198 3.48 7.79 23.49
N ALA A 199 3.18 6.80 22.65
CA ALA A 199 1.87 6.68 22.05
C ALA A 199 1.50 5.20 21.88
N GLY A 200 0.29 4.87 22.34
CA GLY A 200 -0.32 3.56 22.16
C GLY A 200 -0.53 3.23 20.68
N ASN A 201 -0.35 1.95 20.33
CA ASN A 201 -0.51 1.44 18.96
C ASN A 201 0.25 2.23 17.87
N PHE A 202 1.31 2.93 18.24
CA PHE A 202 2.03 3.80 17.33
C PHE A 202 2.93 3.00 16.38
N ALA A 203 2.64 3.12 15.09
CA ALA A 203 3.48 2.64 14.02
C ALA A 203 3.57 3.73 12.93
N PRO A 204 4.70 4.46 12.82
CA PRO A 204 4.83 5.62 11.94
C PRO A 204 4.68 5.29 10.46
N GLN A 205 4.74 4.01 10.12
CA GLN A 205 4.75 3.54 8.75
C GLN A 205 3.82 2.37 8.46
N ARG A 206 2.99 1.93 9.40
CA ARG A 206 2.02 0.84 9.17
C ARG A 206 0.82 1.00 10.08
N ALA A 207 -0.38 0.87 9.55
CA ALA A 207 -1.56 0.68 10.38
C ALA A 207 -1.81 -0.80 10.67
N LYS A 208 -2.69 -1.05 11.64
CA LYS A 208 -3.38 -2.35 11.72
C LYS A 208 -4.48 -2.37 10.68
N THR A 209 -4.82 -3.55 10.19
CA THR A 209 -5.88 -3.73 9.20
C THR A 209 -7.29 -3.49 9.73
N SER A 210 -7.42 -3.28 11.04
CA SER A 210 -8.62 -2.83 11.74
C SER A 210 -8.81 -1.32 11.74
N VAL A 211 -7.84 -0.55 11.24
CA VAL A 211 -7.90 0.92 11.26
C VAL A 211 -8.63 1.41 10.00
N PRO A 212 -9.64 2.29 10.08
CA PRO A 212 -10.22 2.88 8.88
C PRO A 212 -9.25 3.89 8.25
N TYR A 213 -9.56 4.38 7.05
CA TYR A 213 -8.87 5.57 6.55
C TYR A 213 -9.11 6.75 7.48
N SER A 214 -8.04 7.50 7.77
CA SER A 214 -8.13 8.73 8.53
C SER A 214 -8.86 9.83 7.75
N PRO A 215 -9.44 10.86 8.39
CA PRO A 215 -10.04 11.97 7.66
C PRO A 215 -9.08 12.64 6.67
N LEU A 216 -7.79 12.80 7.02
CA LEU A 216 -6.81 13.36 6.08
C LEU A 216 -6.62 12.46 4.85
N GLU A 217 -6.50 11.15 5.05
CA GLU A 217 -6.43 10.19 3.93
C GLU A 217 -7.68 10.24 3.04
N MET A 218 -8.87 10.32 3.65
CA MET A 218 -10.13 10.45 2.93
C MET A 218 -10.24 11.78 2.17
N TYR A 219 -9.69 12.87 2.71
CA TYR A 219 -9.60 14.16 2.00
C TYR A 219 -8.66 14.04 0.79
N LEU A 220 -7.47 13.46 0.96
CA LEU A 220 -6.52 13.25 -0.14
C LEU A 220 -7.09 12.31 -1.21
N ALA A 221 -7.91 11.33 -0.82
CA ALA A 221 -8.65 10.49 -1.77
C ALA A 221 -9.77 11.24 -2.51
N GLY A 222 -10.17 12.41 -2.03
CA GLY A 222 -11.30 13.18 -2.58
C GLY A 222 -12.64 12.58 -2.16
N TRP A 223 -12.76 12.09 -0.93
CA TRP A 223 -13.99 11.47 -0.43
C TRP A 223 -14.74 12.33 0.58
N ILE A 224 -14.04 13.24 1.26
CA ILE A 224 -14.62 14.17 2.22
C ILE A 224 -14.15 15.60 1.94
N PRO A 225 -14.94 16.62 2.29
CA PRO A 225 -14.54 18.01 2.19
C PRO A 225 -13.50 18.37 3.27
N PRO A 226 -12.69 19.44 3.10
CA PRO A 226 -11.64 19.80 4.05
C PRO A 226 -12.16 20.09 5.46
N GLU A 227 -13.40 20.57 5.60
CA GLU A 227 -14.04 20.89 6.88
C GLU A 227 -14.28 19.68 7.78
N GLU A 228 -14.25 18.47 7.21
CA GLU A 228 -14.34 17.21 7.97
C GLU A 228 -12.97 16.68 8.43
N VAL A 229 -11.88 17.36 8.09
CA VAL A 229 -10.53 16.99 8.53
C VAL A 229 -10.19 17.74 9.83
N PRO A 230 -10.07 17.04 10.97
CA PRO A 230 -9.65 17.67 12.21
C PRO A 230 -8.17 18.07 12.14
N ASP A 231 -7.79 18.99 13.02
CA ASP A 231 -6.39 19.32 13.23
C ASP A 231 -5.58 18.07 13.59
N ILE A 232 -4.40 17.93 12.99
CA ILE A 232 -3.46 16.85 13.28
C ILE A 232 -2.30 17.35 14.14
N TRP A 233 -1.78 16.48 15.00
CA TRP A 233 -0.58 16.73 15.79
C TRP A 233 0.62 16.13 15.09
N VAL A 234 1.68 16.91 14.93
CA VAL A 234 2.93 16.50 14.30
C VAL A 234 4.07 16.65 15.32
N ALA A 235 4.76 15.56 15.60
CA ALA A 235 5.97 15.57 16.40
C ALA A 235 7.16 15.97 15.52
N GLU A 236 7.61 17.21 15.69
CA GLU A 236 8.72 17.77 14.92
C GLU A 236 10.04 17.13 15.37
N ASP A 237 10.89 16.81 14.40
CA ASP A 237 12.15 16.07 14.62
C ASP A 237 11.95 14.75 15.39
N GLY A 238 10.80 14.10 15.16
CA GLY A 238 10.43 12.84 15.78
C GLY A 238 11.46 11.72 15.57
N SER A 239 11.94 11.13 16.66
CA SER A 239 12.87 9.99 16.60
C SER A 239 12.58 8.98 17.69
N TRP A 240 12.66 7.69 17.35
CA TRP A 240 12.54 6.63 18.33
C TRP A 240 13.67 6.67 19.37
N LEU A 241 13.31 6.51 20.63
CA LEU A 241 14.29 6.35 21.69
C LEU A 241 14.70 4.87 21.76
N MET A 242 15.96 4.57 21.43
CA MET A 242 16.50 3.21 21.40
C MET A 242 17.28 2.90 22.68
N ARG A 243 17.34 1.63 23.06
CA ARG A 243 18.20 1.10 24.13
C ARG A 243 19.05 -0.04 23.58
N GLU A 244 20.33 -0.03 23.93
CA GLU A 244 21.23 -1.14 23.65
C GLU A 244 20.92 -2.33 24.57
N ARG A 245 21.02 -3.54 24.01
CA ARG A 245 20.85 -4.78 24.76
C ARG A 245 22.12 -5.63 24.62
N SER A 246 22.48 -6.35 25.67
CA SER A 246 23.50 -7.39 25.61
C SER A 246 23.14 -8.41 24.52
N GLY A 247 23.90 -8.43 23.42
CA GLY A 247 23.58 -9.17 22.19
C GLY A 247 23.45 -8.32 20.92
N GLY A 248 23.56 -6.99 21.01
CA GLY A 248 23.88 -6.11 19.87
C GLY A 248 22.72 -5.68 18.96
N ARG A 249 21.47 -6.07 19.25
CA ARG A 249 20.29 -5.57 18.50
C ARG A 249 19.62 -4.42 19.27
N PRO A 250 19.57 -3.20 18.71
CA PRO A 250 18.83 -2.09 19.33
C PRO A 250 17.35 -2.43 19.48
N GLN A 251 16.76 -2.03 20.62
CA GLN A 251 15.32 -2.16 20.87
C GLN A 251 14.73 -0.81 21.24
N HIS A 252 13.48 -0.55 20.87
CA HIS A 252 12.75 0.62 21.34
C HIS A 252 12.67 0.61 22.88
N GLN A 253 12.91 1.76 23.49
CA GLN A 253 12.51 2.00 24.88
C GLN A 253 10.99 2.06 24.97
N THR A 254 10.46 1.62 26.09
CA THR A 254 9.02 1.64 26.38
C THR A 254 8.76 2.34 27.71
N ASP A 255 7.60 2.94 27.84
CA ASP A 255 7.11 3.47 29.11
C ASP A 255 6.63 2.34 30.06
N ALA A 256 5.98 2.71 31.16
CA ALA A 256 5.49 1.76 32.16
C ALA A 256 4.36 0.86 31.61
N GLU A 257 3.62 1.35 30.62
CA GLU A 257 2.52 0.67 29.95
C GLU A 257 3.00 -0.22 28.78
N GLY A 258 4.28 -0.13 28.42
CA GLY A 258 4.88 -0.89 27.32
C GLY A 258 4.78 -0.19 25.97
N ASP A 259 4.30 1.06 25.92
CA ASP A 259 4.21 1.87 24.73
C ASP A 259 5.60 2.41 24.35
N ARG A 260 5.92 2.42 23.05
CA ARG A 260 7.24 2.84 22.58
C ARG A 260 7.45 4.33 22.80
N ILE A 261 8.64 4.69 23.29
CA ILE A 261 9.04 6.07 23.56
C ILE A 261 9.73 6.67 22.34
N PHE A 262 9.37 7.91 22.00
CA PHE A 262 10.06 8.73 21.02
C PHE A 262 10.36 10.12 21.59
N THR A 263 11.32 10.81 20.98
CA THR A 263 11.65 12.20 21.26
C THR A 263 11.11 13.09 20.15
N ALA A 264 10.73 14.32 20.48
CA ALA A 264 10.40 15.36 19.52
C ALA A 264 10.87 16.71 20.06
N SER A 265 11.20 17.66 19.17
CA SER A 265 11.53 19.02 19.57
C SER A 265 10.29 19.76 20.10
N GLN A 266 9.14 19.51 19.48
CA GLN A 266 7.82 19.95 19.93
C GLN A 266 6.70 19.13 19.26
N ILE A 267 5.48 19.24 19.79
CA ILE A 267 4.25 18.80 19.12
C ILE A 267 3.55 20.02 18.54
N SER A 268 3.40 20.06 17.23
CA SER A 268 2.77 21.15 16.50
C SER A 268 1.39 20.74 15.99
N THR A 269 0.42 21.64 16.10
CA THR A 269 -0.92 21.47 15.51
C THR A 269 -0.92 21.95 14.07
N TRP A 270 -1.40 21.11 13.15
CA TRP A 270 -1.52 21.42 11.74
C TRP A 270 -2.98 21.31 11.33
N SER A 271 -3.55 22.41 10.84
CA SER A 271 -4.88 22.42 10.24
C SER A 271 -4.85 21.94 8.78
N ILE A 272 -6.02 21.64 8.24
CA ILE A 272 -6.16 21.28 6.83
C ILE A 272 -5.71 22.40 5.90
N GLU A 273 -5.92 23.67 6.26
CA GLU A 273 -5.48 24.83 5.47
C GLU A 273 -3.96 24.88 5.35
N LYS A 274 -3.23 24.48 6.40
CA LYS A 274 -1.76 24.38 6.34
C LYS A 274 -1.32 23.31 5.34
N ILE A 275 -2.03 22.20 5.25
CA ILE A 275 -1.77 21.11 4.29
C ILE A 275 -2.11 21.57 2.87
N ILE A 276 -3.29 22.18 2.68
CA ILE A 276 -3.72 22.77 1.40
C ILE A 276 -2.73 23.84 0.94
N GLY A 277 -2.23 24.69 1.84
CA GLY A 277 -1.21 25.70 1.51
C GLY A 277 0.11 25.10 1.02
N LYS A 278 0.42 23.85 1.37
CA LYS A 278 1.61 23.12 0.91
C LYS A 278 1.38 22.35 -0.39
N LEU A 279 0.23 21.68 -0.50
CA LEU A 279 -0.08 20.76 -1.61
C LEU A 279 -0.90 21.39 -2.74
N GLY A 280 -1.54 22.51 -2.47
CA GLY A 280 -2.70 22.98 -3.23
C GLY A 280 -3.99 22.25 -2.82
N PRO A 281 -5.16 22.78 -3.22
CA PRO A 281 -6.43 22.12 -2.97
C PRO A 281 -6.55 20.82 -3.77
N ARG A 282 -7.15 19.79 -3.14
CA ARG A 282 -7.43 18.51 -3.80
C ARG A 282 -8.34 18.70 -5.03
N THR A 283 -7.85 18.32 -6.22
CA THR A 283 -8.61 18.39 -7.48
C THR A 283 -8.48 17.09 -8.29
N PRO A 284 -9.59 16.44 -8.75
CA PRO A 284 -10.98 16.78 -8.46
C PRO A 284 -11.30 16.85 -6.96
N ASN A 285 -12.30 17.65 -6.60
CA ASN A 285 -12.73 17.80 -5.21
C ASN A 285 -13.53 16.56 -4.76
N PHE A 286 -14.06 16.60 -3.54
CA PHE A 286 -14.81 15.48 -2.98
C PHE A 286 -16.11 15.15 -3.73
N GLU A 287 -16.69 16.09 -4.46
CA GLU A 287 -17.92 15.88 -5.23
C GLU A 287 -17.63 15.12 -6.54
N GLN A 288 -16.51 15.44 -7.17
CA GLN A 288 -16.16 14.96 -8.52
C GLN A 288 -15.22 13.76 -8.52
N SER A 289 -14.56 13.48 -7.40
CA SER A 289 -13.60 12.38 -7.32
C SER A 289 -14.27 11.02 -7.44
N GLN A 290 -13.57 10.10 -8.09
CA GLN A 290 -13.93 8.69 -8.24
C GLN A 290 -14.13 8.03 -6.87
N LYS A 291 -15.22 7.28 -6.73
CA LYS A 291 -15.57 6.52 -5.51
C LYS A 291 -15.83 5.03 -5.81
N GLU A 292 -15.83 4.65 -7.08
CA GLU A 292 -16.01 3.28 -7.51
C GLU A 292 -14.80 2.88 -8.36
N PHE A 293 -14.11 1.83 -7.93
CA PHE A 293 -12.89 1.35 -8.57
C PHE A 293 -13.07 -0.10 -8.98
N ARG A 294 -12.73 -0.46 -10.22
CA ARG A 294 -12.70 -1.86 -10.64
C ARG A 294 -11.35 -2.49 -10.31
N ILE A 295 -11.37 -3.67 -9.70
CA ILE A 295 -10.17 -4.35 -9.23
C ILE A 295 -10.09 -5.78 -9.77
N ALA A 296 -8.91 -6.19 -10.20
CA ALA A 296 -8.62 -7.58 -10.58
C ALA A 296 -7.58 -8.18 -9.62
N PHE A 297 -7.75 -9.47 -9.31
CA PHE A 297 -6.83 -10.24 -8.48
C PHE A 297 -6.19 -11.36 -9.30
N VAL A 298 -4.89 -11.55 -9.10
CA VAL A 298 -4.08 -12.59 -9.73
C VAL A 298 -3.27 -13.31 -8.66
N LEU A 299 -3.53 -14.61 -8.49
CA LEU A 299 -2.72 -15.49 -7.66
C LEU A 299 -1.54 -16.01 -8.47
N VAL A 300 -0.33 -15.66 -8.06
CA VAL A 300 0.92 -16.00 -8.74
C VAL A 300 1.54 -17.25 -8.10
N THR A 301 1.82 -18.28 -8.90
CA THR A 301 2.43 -19.54 -8.47
C THR A 301 3.67 -19.88 -9.29
N ASP A 302 4.61 -20.63 -8.70
CA ASP A 302 5.74 -21.22 -9.45
C ASP A 302 5.34 -22.49 -10.23
N GLY A 303 4.16 -23.04 -9.89
CA GLY A 303 3.60 -24.26 -10.44
C GLY A 303 4.49 -25.49 -10.30
N GLU A 304 5.44 -25.49 -9.35
CA GLU A 304 6.13 -26.69 -8.89
C GLU A 304 5.22 -27.54 -8.00
N GLU A 305 4.34 -26.88 -7.24
CA GLU A 305 3.29 -27.52 -6.45
C GLU A 305 1.91 -27.03 -6.91
N PRO A 306 0.93 -27.94 -7.08
CA PRO A 306 -0.45 -27.56 -7.27
C PRO A 306 -0.93 -26.69 -6.11
N VAL A 307 -1.60 -25.59 -6.42
CA VAL A 307 -2.30 -24.79 -5.42
C VAL A 307 -3.40 -25.65 -4.82
N LYS A 308 -3.42 -25.81 -3.49
CA LYS A 308 -4.45 -26.60 -2.79
C LYS A 308 -5.82 -25.93 -2.94
N GLU A 309 -6.87 -26.72 -3.13
CA GLU A 309 -8.25 -26.23 -3.26
C GLU A 309 -8.66 -25.36 -2.06
N GLU A 310 -8.34 -25.80 -0.84
CA GLU A 310 -8.59 -25.04 0.40
C GLU A 310 -8.00 -23.62 0.38
N TYR A 311 -6.84 -23.47 -0.27
CA TYR A 311 -6.19 -22.17 -0.42
C TYR A 311 -6.89 -21.31 -1.48
N LEU A 312 -7.35 -21.93 -2.58
CA LEU A 312 -8.15 -21.24 -3.60
C LEU A 312 -9.48 -20.74 -3.01
N ASP A 313 -10.16 -21.58 -2.22
CA ASP A 313 -11.40 -21.24 -1.54
C ASP A 313 -11.20 -20.10 -0.53
N ALA A 314 -10.15 -20.18 0.29
CA ALA A 314 -9.81 -19.11 1.23
C ALA A 314 -9.47 -17.80 0.50
N THR A 315 -8.75 -17.87 -0.61
CA THR A 315 -8.45 -16.72 -1.49
C THR A 315 -9.73 -16.10 -2.04
N ASN A 316 -10.63 -16.93 -2.57
CA ASN A 316 -11.91 -16.49 -3.09
C ASN A 316 -12.73 -15.76 -2.03
N LEU A 317 -12.86 -16.36 -0.85
CA LEU A 317 -13.63 -15.82 0.26
C LEU A 317 -13.06 -14.49 0.77
N PHE A 318 -11.74 -14.40 0.88
CA PHE A 318 -11.08 -13.13 1.21
C PHE A 318 -11.42 -12.03 0.20
N ILE A 319 -11.30 -12.32 -1.10
CA ILE A 319 -11.59 -11.35 -2.16
C ILE A 319 -13.06 -10.90 -2.09
N GLU A 320 -13.99 -11.83 -1.93
CA GLU A 320 -15.42 -11.53 -1.81
C GLU A 320 -15.71 -10.64 -0.61
N GLU A 321 -15.18 -10.97 0.58
CA GLU A 321 -15.41 -10.17 1.79
C GLU A 321 -14.71 -8.80 1.71
N PHE A 322 -13.49 -8.75 1.15
CA PHE A 322 -12.71 -7.51 1.02
C PHE A 322 -13.32 -6.52 0.01
N THR A 323 -13.92 -7.02 -1.07
CA THR A 323 -14.54 -6.18 -2.12
C THR A 323 -16.02 -5.91 -1.89
N LYS A 324 -16.62 -6.51 -0.86
CA LYS A 324 -18.04 -6.39 -0.55
C LYS A 324 -18.47 -4.93 -0.31
N LYS A 325 -19.58 -4.53 -0.96
CA LYS A 325 -20.26 -3.25 -0.72
C LYS A 325 -21.16 -3.34 0.53
N GLY A 326 -20.55 -3.35 1.70
CA GLY A 326 -21.22 -3.49 2.98
C GLY A 326 -20.31 -4.16 4.02
N PRO A 327 -20.77 -4.36 5.26
CA PRO A 327 -19.95 -4.97 6.30
C PRO A 327 -19.57 -6.42 5.96
N ILE A 328 -18.34 -6.80 6.28
CA ILE A 328 -17.90 -8.21 6.22
C ILE A 328 -18.78 -9.10 7.09
N SER A 329 -18.88 -10.38 6.76
CA SER A 329 -19.64 -11.32 7.58
C SER A 329 -19.05 -11.46 9.00
N THR A 330 -19.94 -11.67 9.98
CA THR A 330 -19.53 -11.91 11.37
C THR A 330 -18.60 -13.11 11.51
N TRP A 331 -18.86 -14.16 10.70
CA TRP A 331 -18.00 -15.33 10.66
C TRP A 331 -16.58 -14.97 10.20
N PHE A 332 -16.44 -14.23 9.09
CA PHE A 332 -15.14 -13.82 8.57
C PHE A 332 -14.40 -12.89 9.55
N ARG A 333 -15.14 -11.97 10.20
CA ARG A 333 -14.58 -11.09 11.22
C ARG A 333 -13.99 -11.88 12.39
N ASN A 334 -14.70 -12.89 12.88
CA ASN A 334 -14.28 -13.71 14.03
C ASN A 334 -13.12 -14.66 13.72
N THR A 335 -12.95 -15.05 12.47
CA THR A 335 -11.82 -15.89 12.03
C THR A 335 -10.59 -15.07 11.65
N SER A 336 -10.75 -13.77 11.37
CA SER A 336 -9.64 -12.84 11.19
C SER A 336 -8.96 -12.48 12.52
N ARG A 337 -7.63 -12.51 12.57
CA ARG A 337 -6.87 -12.27 13.82
C ARG A 337 -6.95 -10.82 14.31
N ASP A 338 -7.11 -9.86 13.39
CA ASP A 338 -6.95 -8.42 13.66
C ASP A 338 -8.23 -7.59 13.46
N SER A 339 -9.42 -8.24 13.40
CA SER A 339 -10.70 -7.56 13.10
C SER A 339 -10.62 -6.75 11.81
N LEU A 340 -10.40 -7.44 10.69
CA LEU A 340 -10.25 -6.84 9.37
C LEU A 340 -11.41 -5.89 9.03
N LEU A 341 -11.08 -4.73 8.48
CA LEU A 341 -12.04 -3.93 7.71
C LEU A 341 -11.92 -4.30 6.23
N ASN A 342 -13.05 -4.35 5.52
CA ASN A 342 -13.00 -4.30 4.06
C ASN A 342 -12.90 -2.87 3.54
N PHE A 343 -12.76 -2.70 2.22
CA PHE A 343 -12.60 -1.37 1.62
C PHE A 343 -13.81 -0.45 1.88
N TRP A 344 -15.03 -0.99 1.84
CA TRP A 344 -16.23 -0.22 2.12
C TRP A 344 -16.25 0.28 3.58
N GLU A 345 -15.96 -0.58 4.55
CA GLU A 345 -15.91 -0.21 5.96
C GLU A 345 -14.78 0.78 6.27
N ALA A 346 -13.59 0.55 5.71
CA ALA A 346 -12.43 1.42 5.90
C ALA A 346 -12.67 2.84 5.37
N THR A 347 -13.53 2.98 4.36
CA THR A 347 -13.91 4.27 3.76
C THR A 347 -15.19 4.84 4.35
N ARG A 348 -15.72 4.26 5.44
CA ARG A 348 -17.01 4.64 6.07
C ARG A 348 -18.19 4.57 5.11
N GLY A 349 -18.09 3.68 4.13
CA GLY A 349 -19.08 3.43 3.10
C GLY A 349 -19.09 4.41 1.93
N ILE A 350 -18.10 5.31 1.84
CA ILE A 350 -18.04 6.33 0.77
C ILE A 350 -17.54 5.74 -0.55
N ALA A 351 -16.59 4.81 -0.51
CA ALA A 351 -15.99 4.24 -1.72
C ALA A 351 -16.15 2.72 -1.78
N THR A 352 -16.13 2.18 -3.00
CA THR A 352 -16.37 0.77 -3.28
C THR A 352 -15.37 0.19 -4.27
N LEU A 353 -15.13 -1.12 -4.14
CA LEU A 353 -14.47 -1.93 -5.14
C LEU A 353 -15.53 -2.68 -5.94
N ASP A 354 -15.34 -2.76 -7.25
CA ASP A 354 -16.09 -3.61 -8.16
C ASP A 354 -15.17 -4.73 -8.64
N LEU A 355 -15.56 -5.96 -8.33
CA LEU A 355 -14.86 -7.16 -8.79
C LEU A 355 -15.34 -7.61 -10.17
N GLY A 356 -16.62 -7.35 -10.49
CA GLY A 356 -17.31 -7.92 -11.64
C GLY A 356 -17.28 -9.46 -11.69
N ASP A 357 -17.51 -10.01 -12.88
CA ASP A 357 -17.18 -11.40 -13.21
C ASP A 357 -15.94 -11.37 -14.11
N LEU A 358 -14.79 -11.80 -13.59
CA LEU A 358 -13.52 -11.65 -14.29
C LEU A 358 -13.52 -12.33 -15.67
N ARG A 359 -14.32 -13.40 -15.83
CA ARG A 359 -14.48 -14.13 -17.09
C ARG A 359 -15.16 -13.30 -18.17
N SER A 360 -16.01 -12.35 -17.78
CA SER A 360 -16.70 -11.45 -18.71
C SER A 360 -15.80 -10.38 -19.32
N PHE A 361 -14.60 -10.19 -18.78
CA PHE A 361 -13.60 -9.24 -19.29
C PHE A 361 -12.50 -9.93 -20.11
N ARG A 362 -12.63 -11.22 -20.43
CA ARG A 362 -11.65 -11.93 -21.26
C ARG A 362 -11.80 -11.55 -22.73
N ARG A 363 -10.67 -11.42 -23.43
CA ARG A 363 -10.56 -11.19 -24.87
C ARG A 363 -10.84 -12.44 -25.71
#